data_AF-A0A8X7MYT1-F1
#
_entry.id   AF-A0A8X7MYT1-F1
#
_cell.length_a   1.000
_cell.length_b   1.000
_cell.length_c   1.000
_cell.angle_alpha   90.00
_cell.angle_beta   90.00
_cell.angle_gamma   90.00
#
_symmetry.space_group_name_H-M   'P 1'
#
loop_
_entity.id
_entity.type
_entity.pdbx_description
1 polymer ?
#
loop_
_entity_poly.entity_id
_entity_poly.type
_entity_poly.pdbx_seq_one_letter_code
_entity_poly.pdbx_strand_id
1 'polypeptide(L)'
;MRFSRSLAVFSALLTSAALAAPSYRLSPGLPSEDPFYKPPFGWCARKNGAILRTRQVTPSKENVKAAYQPQSPAKIISLQLPEDSASIDCAPSSALIRDSTSAFASQMPAEDLGLDQSLKNGYYVNIPDHEGSRALVFIGPAEGHAVLDSLKAVTRFPTAIPGVNRRTPIVLGGYSGGAHATSWASSFHPTYAASLNILGQVIGGTPVNTSRTSYFLNRYNAYPDVKRWLDKMAYPNGTALLQEIQQSSNCLMQVVIRYAYRDTYTYFKEGVFEGAAVRQRLAENYLGSDGSTLKVKTIMYHSDTDDVIPVVDAKNYAKDQCAKGASVKFILDTDRSHTEERE
;
A
#
# COMPACT_ATOMS: atom_id res chain seq x y z
N MET A 1 -52.50 -1.51 76.63
CA MET A 1 -51.59 -2.60 76.20
C MET A 1 -51.97 -3.04 74.80
N ARG A 2 -50.96 -3.25 73.93
CA ARG A 2 -50.99 -3.78 72.55
C ARG A 2 -51.42 -2.80 71.44
N PHE A 3 -50.39 -2.10 70.93
CA PHE A 3 -50.30 -1.55 69.58
C PHE A 3 -50.36 -2.69 68.55
N SER A 4 -51.25 -2.59 67.55
CA SER A 4 -51.20 -3.39 66.32
C SER A 4 -50.44 -2.60 65.26
N ARG A 5 -49.37 -3.19 64.71
CA ARG A 5 -48.47 -2.60 63.72
C ARG A 5 -49.06 -2.78 62.31
N SER A 6 -49.31 -1.66 61.63
CA SER A 6 -49.51 -1.63 60.17
C SER A 6 -48.16 -1.87 59.47
N LEU A 7 -48.05 -2.93 58.67
CA LEU A 7 -46.97 -3.08 57.70
C LEU A 7 -47.36 -2.34 56.40
N ALA A 8 -46.79 -1.16 56.19
CA ALA A 8 -46.74 -0.53 54.86
C ALA A 8 -45.46 -0.99 54.17
N VAL A 9 -45.59 -1.76 53.10
CA VAL A 9 -44.46 -2.20 52.25
C VAL A 9 -44.07 -1.02 51.35
N PHE A 10 -42.94 -0.38 51.64
CA PHE A 10 -42.30 0.56 50.72
C PHE A 10 -41.58 -0.23 49.62
N SER A 11 -42.12 -0.21 48.40
CA SER A 11 -41.37 -0.62 47.20
C SER A 11 -40.38 0.48 46.83
N ALA A 12 -39.09 0.22 47.05
CA ALA A 12 -38.02 1.06 46.53
C ALA A 12 -37.82 0.73 45.04
N LEU A 13 -38.25 1.64 44.15
CA LEU A 13 -37.84 1.63 42.75
C LEU A 13 -36.35 2.01 42.68
N LEU A 14 -35.50 1.00 42.49
CA LEU A 14 -34.12 1.19 42.05
C LEU A 14 -34.12 1.52 40.56
N THR A 15 -34.06 2.81 40.22
CA THR A 15 -33.70 3.26 38.87
C THR A 15 -32.19 3.09 38.70
N SER A 16 -31.79 2.00 38.02
CA SER A 16 -30.42 1.83 37.55
C SER A 16 -30.14 2.79 36.40
N ALA A 17 -29.64 3.99 36.71
CA ALA A 17 -28.97 4.82 35.72
C ALA A 17 -27.67 4.11 35.32
N ALA A 18 -27.70 3.38 34.21
CA ALA A 18 -26.49 2.86 33.58
C ALA A 18 -25.66 4.04 33.06
N LEU A 19 -24.63 4.42 33.81
CA LEU A 19 -23.56 5.28 33.31
C LEU A 19 -22.86 4.52 32.18
N ALA A 20 -23.19 4.87 30.92
CA ALA A 20 -22.40 4.43 29.78
C ALA A 20 -21.01 5.04 29.90
N ALA A 21 -20.03 4.24 30.33
CA ALA A 21 -18.63 4.64 30.27
C ALA A 21 -18.29 4.97 28.81
N PRO A 22 -17.61 6.09 28.52
CA PRO A 22 -17.11 6.35 27.18
C PRO A 22 -16.19 5.19 26.80
N SER A 23 -16.59 4.42 25.80
CA SER A 23 -15.73 3.40 25.21
C SER A 23 -14.66 4.13 24.40
N TYR A 24 -13.57 4.51 25.05
CA TYR A 24 -12.33 4.82 24.35
C TYR A 24 -11.88 3.54 23.67
N ARG A 25 -12.34 3.31 22.43
CA ARG A 25 -11.70 2.32 21.57
C ARG A 25 -10.30 2.86 21.31
N LEU A 26 -9.32 2.34 22.06
CA LEU A 26 -7.91 2.53 21.79
C LEU A 26 -7.69 2.28 20.29
N SER A 27 -7.05 3.23 19.63
CA SER A 27 -6.62 3.03 18.25
C SER A 27 -5.76 1.76 18.19
N PRO A 28 -5.94 0.89 17.18
CA PRO A 28 -5.03 -0.23 16.97
C PRO A 28 -3.58 0.23 17.08
N GLY A 29 -2.74 -0.57 17.76
CA GLY A 29 -1.30 -0.32 17.82
C GLY A 29 -0.64 -0.44 16.45
N LEU A 30 0.67 -0.17 16.41
CA LEU A 30 1.44 -0.29 15.19
C LEU A 30 1.41 -1.72 14.64
N PRO A 31 1.51 -1.92 13.32
CA PRO A 31 1.54 -3.23 12.67
C PRO A 31 2.52 -4.25 13.28
N SER A 32 3.69 -3.82 13.73
CA SER A 32 4.72 -4.64 14.34
C SER A 32 4.27 -5.24 15.69
N GLU A 33 3.39 -4.52 16.40
CA GLU A 33 2.82 -4.90 17.71
C GLU A 33 1.44 -5.55 17.62
N ASP A 34 0.77 -5.43 16.47
CA ASP A 34 -0.61 -5.85 16.28
C ASP A 34 -0.71 -7.26 15.63
N PRO A 35 -1.26 -8.27 16.34
CA PRO A 35 -1.43 -9.62 15.80
C PRO A 35 -2.31 -9.71 14.55
N PHE A 36 -3.06 -8.65 14.20
CA PHE A 36 -3.84 -8.57 12.97
C PHE A 36 -2.96 -8.66 11.71
N TYR A 37 -1.73 -8.13 11.76
CA TYR A 37 -0.78 -8.12 10.64
C TYR A 37 0.04 -9.40 10.53
N LYS A 38 -0.09 -10.32 11.50
CA LYS A 38 0.56 -11.62 11.48
C LYS A 38 -0.37 -12.67 10.86
N PRO A 39 0.04 -13.42 9.83
CA PRO A 39 -0.79 -14.46 9.23
C PRO A 39 -1.25 -15.49 10.28
N PRO A 40 -2.56 -15.79 10.40
CA PRO A 40 -3.08 -16.75 11.36
C PRO A 40 -2.72 -18.20 10.96
N PHE A 41 -2.76 -19.14 11.92
CA PHE A 41 -2.53 -20.55 11.62
C PHE A 41 -3.42 -21.07 10.47
N GLY A 42 -2.84 -21.86 9.56
CA GLY A 42 -3.55 -22.43 8.42
C GLY A 42 -3.82 -21.46 7.26
N TRP A 43 -3.28 -20.24 7.29
CA TRP A 43 -3.44 -19.27 6.19
C TRP A 43 -2.97 -19.81 4.84
N CYS A 44 -1.88 -20.60 4.81
CA CYS A 44 -1.31 -21.17 3.59
C CYS A 44 -2.27 -22.10 2.83
N ALA A 45 -3.28 -22.66 3.50
CA ALA A 45 -4.28 -23.54 2.87
C ALA A 45 -5.45 -22.76 2.26
N ARG A 46 -5.51 -21.44 2.47
CA ARG A 46 -6.60 -20.59 1.95
C ARG A 46 -6.30 -20.18 0.51
N LYS A 47 -7.36 -19.98 -0.26
CA LYS A 47 -7.24 -19.48 -1.64
C LYS A 47 -6.77 -18.02 -1.63
N ASN A 48 -6.03 -17.63 -2.66
CA ASN A 48 -5.63 -16.24 -2.87
C ASN A 48 -6.85 -15.31 -2.91
N GLY A 49 -6.75 -14.20 -2.17
CA GLY A 49 -7.86 -13.27 -1.90
C GLY A 49 -8.91 -13.78 -0.91
N ALA A 50 -8.62 -14.79 -0.09
CA ALA A 50 -9.48 -15.17 1.02
C ALA A 50 -9.38 -14.17 2.17
N ILE A 51 -10.52 -13.78 2.72
CA ILE A 51 -10.59 -12.95 3.92
C ILE A 51 -10.28 -13.84 5.13
N LEU A 52 -9.17 -13.55 5.82
CA LEU A 52 -8.73 -14.33 6.98
C LEU A 52 -9.34 -13.80 8.28
N ARG A 53 -9.38 -12.48 8.43
CA ARG A 53 -9.95 -11.74 9.57
C ARG A 53 -10.44 -10.39 9.09
N THR A 54 -11.33 -9.78 9.86
CA THR A 54 -11.89 -8.46 9.56
C THR A 54 -12.03 -7.67 10.86
N ARG A 55 -11.79 -6.37 10.80
CA ARG A 55 -12.09 -5.44 11.90
C ARG A 55 -12.56 -4.11 11.34
N GLN A 56 -13.42 -3.45 12.09
CA GLN A 56 -13.84 -2.08 11.78
C GLN A 56 -12.88 -1.12 12.49
N VAL A 57 -12.34 -0.17 11.74
CA VAL A 57 -11.48 0.91 12.25
C VAL A 57 -12.15 2.27 12.04
N THR A 58 -11.70 3.26 12.79
CA THR A 58 -12.09 4.64 12.54
C THR A 58 -11.06 5.27 11.61
N PRO A 59 -11.44 5.72 10.39
CA PRO A 59 -10.49 6.34 9.48
C PRO A 59 -10.04 7.71 9.99
N SER A 60 -8.82 8.12 9.64
CA SER A 60 -8.26 9.44 9.96
C SER A 60 -9.07 10.60 9.35
N LYS A 61 -9.75 10.36 8.23
CA LYS A 61 -10.60 11.35 7.53
C LYS A 61 -12.08 11.22 7.92
N GLU A 62 -12.44 11.64 9.14
CA GLU A 62 -13.80 11.50 9.68
C GLU A 62 -14.90 12.13 8.83
N ASN A 63 -14.63 13.30 8.24
CA ASN A 63 -15.61 14.06 7.46
C ASN A 63 -16.08 13.33 6.20
N VAL A 64 -15.25 12.43 5.65
CA VAL A 64 -15.56 11.73 4.40
C VAL A 64 -16.44 10.51 4.66
N LYS A 65 -16.25 9.81 5.79
CA LYS A 65 -17.12 8.70 6.19
C LYS A 65 -18.55 9.16 6.45
N ALA A 66 -18.73 10.33 7.07
CA ALA A 66 -20.05 10.88 7.38
C ALA A 66 -20.84 11.29 6.11
N ALA A 67 -20.15 11.63 5.03
CA ALA A 67 -20.75 12.06 3.76
C ALA A 67 -20.83 10.95 2.69
N TYR A 68 -20.27 9.76 2.95
CA TYR A 68 -20.19 8.70 1.96
C TYR A 68 -21.56 8.12 1.61
N GLN A 69 -21.96 8.27 0.35
CA GLN A 69 -23.15 7.66 -0.23
C GLN A 69 -22.75 6.77 -1.41
N PRO A 70 -22.80 5.43 -1.28
CA PRO A 70 -22.34 4.54 -2.34
C PRO A 70 -23.20 4.66 -3.60
N GLN A 71 -22.55 4.82 -4.75
CA GLN A 71 -23.21 4.82 -6.06
C GLN A 71 -23.77 3.42 -6.39
N SER A 72 -24.91 3.38 -7.07
CA SER A 72 -25.43 2.18 -7.74
C SER A 72 -25.53 2.41 -9.26
N PRO A 73 -24.97 1.53 -10.12
CA PRO A 73 -24.18 0.35 -9.77
C PRO A 73 -22.84 0.72 -9.11
N ALA A 74 -22.35 -0.15 -8.22
CA ALA A 74 -21.11 0.06 -7.50
C ALA A 74 -19.90 0.17 -8.45
N LYS A 75 -18.89 0.94 -8.04
CA LYS A 75 -17.58 1.08 -8.69
C LYS A 75 -16.49 1.04 -7.63
N ILE A 76 -15.31 0.54 -7.99
CA ILE A 76 -14.14 0.48 -7.10
C ILE A 76 -13.01 1.29 -7.70
N ILE A 77 -12.40 2.14 -6.88
CA ILE A 77 -11.08 2.73 -7.14
C ILE A 77 -10.09 2.03 -6.21
N SER A 78 -9.07 1.38 -6.78
CA SER A 78 -7.94 0.88 -6.00
C SER A 78 -6.84 1.91 -6.01
N LEU A 79 -6.42 2.38 -4.84
CA LEU A 79 -5.32 3.34 -4.71
C LEU A 79 -4.13 2.67 -4.05
N GLN A 80 -2.98 2.73 -4.71
CA GLN A 80 -1.70 2.28 -4.19
C GLN A 80 -0.93 3.53 -3.73
N LEU A 81 -0.83 3.73 -2.40
CA LEU A 81 -0.08 4.84 -1.81
C LEU A 81 1.44 4.57 -1.93
N PRO A 82 2.31 5.60 -2.01
CA PRO A 82 3.76 5.40 -2.01
C PRO A 82 4.26 5.10 -0.59
N GLU A 83 4.17 3.84 -0.15
CA GLU A 83 4.63 3.38 1.18
C GLU A 83 6.15 3.53 1.33
N ASP A 84 6.90 3.08 0.34
CA ASP A 84 8.32 3.32 0.11
C ASP A 84 9.20 3.11 1.36
N SER A 85 8.91 2.05 2.12
CA SER A 85 9.57 1.79 3.40
C SER A 85 9.78 0.31 3.68
N ALA A 86 10.94 -0.05 4.21
CA ALA A 86 11.20 -1.41 4.69
C ALA A 86 10.66 -1.68 6.10
N SER A 87 9.74 -0.85 6.61
CA SER A 87 9.13 -1.02 7.91
C SER A 87 7.64 -1.29 7.80
N ILE A 88 7.19 -2.41 8.38
CA ILE A 88 5.76 -2.78 8.40
C ILE A 88 4.89 -1.72 9.08
N ASP A 89 5.47 -0.89 9.94
CA ASP A 89 4.74 0.17 10.65
C ASP A 89 4.36 1.36 9.75
N CYS A 90 4.89 1.40 8.54
CA CYS A 90 4.57 2.36 7.49
C CYS A 90 3.43 1.92 6.57
N ALA A 91 2.88 0.72 6.79
CA ALA A 91 1.77 0.18 6.01
C ALA A 91 0.61 1.20 5.84
N PRO A 92 0.08 1.41 4.61
CA PRO A 92 -1.05 2.29 4.34
C PRO A 92 -2.23 2.11 5.30
N SER A 93 -2.57 0.86 5.62
CA SER A 93 -3.67 0.53 6.52
C SER A 93 -3.46 1.02 7.96
N SER A 94 -2.21 1.17 8.41
CA SER A 94 -1.85 1.77 9.69
C SER A 94 -1.99 3.30 9.64
N ALA A 95 -1.49 3.92 8.57
CA ALA A 95 -1.48 5.37 8.38
C ALA A 95 -2.89 5.98 8.22
N LEU A 96 -3.84 5.19 7.73
CA LEU A 96 -5.23 5.61 7.49
C LEU A 96 -6.13 5.54 8.73
N ILE A 97 -5.64 5.04 9.86
CA ILE A 97 -6.42 4.95 11.10
C ILE A 97 -6.35 6.28 11.87
N ARG A 98 -7.46 6.69 12.46
CA ARG A 98 -7.53 7.89 13.32
C ARG A 98 -6.57 7.75 14.49
N ASP A 99 -5.86 8.83 14.80
CA ASP A 99 -4.88 8.88 15.89
C ASP A 99 -3.73 7.86 15.74
N SER A 100 -3.43 7.43 14.52
CA SER A 100 -2.30 6.53 14.24
C SER A 100 -0.96 7.17 14.61
N THR A 101 -0.09 6.39 15.21
CA THR A 101 1.29 6.77 15.56
C THR A 101 2.30 6.41 14.47
N SER A 102 1.85 5.87 13.33
CA SER A 102 2.72 5.60 12.18
C SER A 102 3.33 6.90 11.67
N ALA A 103 4.63 6.90 11.38
CA ALA A 103 5.31 8.06 10.78
C ALA A 103 4.83 8.36 9.34
N PHE A 104 4.11 7.42 8.70
CA PHE A 104 3.49 7.64 7.39
C PHE A 104 2.16 8.40 7.50
N ALA A 105 1.48 8.38 8.66
CA ALA A 105 0.20 9.05 8.86
C ALA A 105 0.29 10.58 8.64
N SER A 106 1.42 11.21 8.97
CA SER A 106 1.64 12.64 8.78
C SER A 106 1.78 13.06 7.30
N GLN A 107 1.97 12.09 6.39
CA GLN A 107 2.17 12.32 4.96
C GLN A 107 0.86 12.16 4.16
N MET A 108 -0.15 11.51 4.76
CA MET A 108 -1.45 11.26 4.12
C MET A 108 -2.18 12.48 3.55
N PRO A 109 -2.04 13.71 4.10
CA PRO A 109 -2.62 14.89 3.45
C PRO A 109 -2.03 15.18 2.07
N ALA A 110 -0.75 14.89 1.85
CA ALA A 110 -0.07 15.07 0.57
C ALA A 110 -0.31 13.89 -0.39
N GLU A 111 -0.48 12.68 0.16
CA GLU A 111 -0.62 11.42 -0.59
C GLU A 111 -2.08 10.97 -0.80
N ASP A 112 -3.05 11.91 -0.92
CA ASP A 112 -4.47 11.54 -1.01
C ASP A 112 -4.80 10.69 -2.26
N LEU A 113 -4.06 10.86 -3.37
CA LEU A 113 -4.29 10.18 -4.66
C LEU A 113 -5.76 10.14 -5.12
N GLY A 114 -6.54 11.16 -4.75
CA GLY A 114 -7.96 11.24 -5.07
C GLY A 114 -8.87 10.35 -4.22
N LEU A 115 -8.41 9.87 -3.05
CA LEU A 115 -9.23 9.15 -2.06
C LEU A 115 -10.46 9.98 -1.68
N ASP A 116 -10.28 11.24 -1.30
CA ASP A 116 -11.39 12.10 -0.87
C ASP A 116 -12.39 12.31 -2.01
N GLN A 117 -11.89 12.55 -3.22
CA GLN A 117 -12.74 12.75 -4.39
C GLN A 117 -13.47 11.48 -4.80
N SER A 118 -12.82 10.33 -4.72
CA SER A 118 -13.43 9.02 -5.01
C SER A 118 -14.58 8.72 -4.06
N LEU A 119 -14.40 8.98 -2.76
CA LEU A 119 -15.44 8.80 -1.77
C LEU A 119 -16.59 9.80 -1.95
N LYS A 120 -16.30 11.08 -2.26
CA LYS A 120 -17.33 12.08 -2.59
C LYS A 120 -18.15 11.69 -3.82
N ASN A 121 -17.55 11.01 -4.79
CA ASN A 121 -18.23 10.48 -5.97
C ASN A 121 -19.03 9.19 -5.70
N GLY A 122 -19.03 8.69 -4.46
CA GLY A 122 -19.74 7.47 -4.07
C GLY A 122 -19.07 6.18 -4.52
N TYR A 123 -17.77 6.20 -4.82
CA TYR A 123 -17.02 5.00 -5.18
C TYR A 123 -16.53 4.27 -3.94
N TYR A 124 -16.49 2.94 -4.00
CA TYR A 124 -15.75 2.16 -3.01
C TYR A 124 -14.25 2.34 -3.26
N VAL A 125 -13.48 2.54 -2.19
CA VAL A 125 -12.03 2.68 -2.29
C VAL A 125 -11.33 1.50 -1.63
N ASN A 126 -10.37 0.89 -2.34
CA ASN A 126 -9.53 -0.19 -1.87
C ASN A 126 -8.08 0.30 -1.78
N ILE A 127 -7.48 0.27 -0.58
CA ILE A 127 -6.08 0.66 -0.37
C ILE A 127 -5.35 -0.53 0.24
N PRO A 128 -4.59 -1.30 -0.55
CA PRO A 128 -3.82 -2.43 -0.04
C PRO A 128 -2.45 -2.01 0.50
N ASP A 129 -2.01 -2.70 1.56
CA ASP A 129 -0.60 -2.76 1.96
C ASP A 129 0.14 -3.65 0.95
N HIS A 130 0.49 -3.09 -0.19
CA HIS A 130 1.01 -3.82 -1.34
C HIS A 130 2.41 -4.38 -1.08
N GLU A 131 3.17 -3.79 -0.17
CA GLU A 131 4.45 -4.35 0.28
C GLU A 131 4.31 -5.55 1.22
N GLY A 132 3.09 -5.78 1.74
CA GLY A 132 2.72 -6.92 2.58
C GLY A 132 3.36 -6.94 3.96
N SER A 133 3.17 -8.04 4.69
CA SER A 133 3.60 -8.18 6.10
C SER A 133 5.12 -8.23 6.32
N ARG A 134 5.92 -8.02 5.28
CA ARG A 134 7.38 -8.01 5.31
C ARG A 134 7.96 -6.68 4.79
N ALA A 135 7.10 -5.70 4.45
CA ALA A 135 7.51 -4.41 3.91
C ALA A 135 8.49 -4.58 2.73
N LEU A 136 8.05 -5.34 1.72
CA LEU A 136 8.81 -5.71 0.54
C LEU A 136 8.72 -4.63 -0.55
N VAL A 137 9.13 -3.40 -0.22
CA VAL A 137 9.20 -2.27 -1.15
C VAL A 137 9.97 -2.61 -2.44
N PHE A 138 9.38 -2.23 -3.58
CA PHE A 138 9.86 -2.47 -4.94
C PHE A 138 10.10 -3.94 -5.29
N ILE A 139 9.43 -4.86 -4.60
CA ILE A 139 9.33 -6.27 -5.01
C ILE A 139 8.06 -6.44 -5.83
N GLY A 140 8.18 -6.11 -7.11
CA GLY A 140 7.05 -6.01 -8.04
C GLY A 140 6.14 -7.23 -8.07
N PRO A 141 6.68 -8.46 -8.17
CA PRO A 141 5.88 -9.66 -8.08
C PRO A 141 5.05 -9.77 -6.80
N ALA A 142 5.57 -9.34 -5.64
CA ALA A 142 4.83 -9.38 -4.39
C ALA A 142 3.73 -8.31 -4.36
N GLU A 143 4.05 -7.09 -4.77
CA GLU A 143 3.13 -5.95 -4.83
C GLU A 143 1.93 -6.21 -5.74
N GLY A 144 2.18 -6.66 -6.97
CA GLY A 144 1.12 -6.95 -7.94
C GLY A 144 0.15 -8.01 -7.43
N HIS A 145 0.66 -9.07 -6.79
CA HIS A 145 -0.20 -10.10 -6.19
C HIS A 145 -0.98 -9.57 -4.99
N ALA A 146 -0.36 -8.77 -4.12
CA ALA A 146 -1.03 -8.18 -2.95
C ALA A 146 -2.20 -7.28 -3.37
N VAL A 147 -2.00 -6.42 -4.38
CA VAL A 147 -3.06 -5.57 -4.95
C VAL A 147 -4.21 -6.40 -5.52
N LEU A 148 -3.90 -7.39 -6.37
CA LEU A 148 -4.93 -8.20 -7.02
C LEU A 148 -5.69 -9.09 -6.02
N ASP A 149 -5.02 -9.60 -4.99
CA ASP A 149 -5.67 -10.41 -3.96
C ASP A 149 -6.53 -9.58 -3.02
N SER A 150 -6.15 -8.32 -2.73
CA SER A 150 -7.03 -7.41 -1.99
C SER A 150 -8.33 -7.15 -2.76
N LEU A 151 -8.26 -6.98 -4.09
CA LEU A 151 -9.45 -6.83 -4.93
C LEU A 151 -10.29 -8.11 -5.02
N LYS A 152 -9.66 -9.29 -5.06
CA LYS A 152 -10.38 -10.57 -4.94
C LYS A 152 -11.11 -10.69 -3.59
N ALA A 153 -10.52 -10.19 -2.50
CA ALA A 153 -11.14 -10.18 -1.19
C ALA A 153 -12.34 -9.22 -1.14
N VAL A 154 -12.15 -7.96 -1.57
CA VAL A 154 -13.19 -6.92 -1.64
C VAL A 154 -14.40 -7.39 -2.47
N THR A 155 -14.15 -7.98 -3.64
CA THR A 155 -15.21 -8.48 -4.54
C THR A 155 -15.93 -9.74 -4.05
N ARG A 156 -15.50 -10.29 -2.91
CA ARG A 156 -16.13 -11.43 -2.22
C ARG A 156 -16.60 -11.07 -0.81
N PHE A 157 -16.69 -9.77 -0.49
CA PHE A 157 -17.08 -9.30 0.84
C PHE A 157 -18.44 -8.57 0.88
N PRO A 158 -19.54 -9.19 0.37
CA PRO A 158 -20.81 -8.49 0.20
C PRO A 158 -21.46 -8.01 1.51
N THR A 159 -21.08 -8.61 2.64
CA THR A 159 -21.59 -8.23 3.97
C THR A 159 -20.97 -6.93 4.51
N ALA A 160 -19.75 -6.60 4.10
CA ALA A 160 -19.11 -5.32 4.46
C ALA A 160 -19.20 -4.29 3.32
N ILE A 161 -19.35 -4.75 2.08
CA ILE A 161 -19.32 -3.92 0.88
C ILE A 161 -20.52 -4.29 -0.02
N PRO A 162 -21.74 -3.83 0.32
CA PRO A 162 -22.95 -4.18 -0.42
C PRO A 162 -22.88 -3.77 -1.89
N GLY A 163 -23.48 -4.57 -2.78
CA GLY A 163 -23.53 -4.26 -4.22
C GLY A 163 -22.21 -4.50 -4.99
N VAL A 164 -21.14 -4.91 -4.31
CA VAL A 164 -19.85 -5.25 -4.92
C VAL A 164 -19.75 -6.75 -5.21
N ASN A 165 -19.27 -7.08 -6.41
CA ASN A 165 -18.95 -8.44 -6.84
C ASN A 165 -17.81 -8.43 -7.88
N ARG A 166 -17.41 -9.60 -8.41
CA ARG A 166 -16.27 -9.69 -9.37
C ARG A 166 -16.48 -8.92 -10.68
N ARG A 167 -17.73 -8.62 -11.07
CA ARG A 167 -18.07 -7.83 -12.25
C ARG A 167 -18.12 -6.32 -11.98
N THR A 168 -18.01 -5.89 -10.72
CA THR A 168 -17.93 -4.47 -10.36
C THR A 168 -16.75 -3.83 -11.09
N PRO A 169 -16.97 -2.72 -11.83
CA PRO A 169 -15.89 -1.98 -12.49
C PRO A 169 -14.81 -1.53 -11.51
N ILE A 170 -13.55 -1.79 -11.84
CA ILE A 170 -12.38 -1.41 -11.06
C ILE A 170 -11.46 -0.52 -11.91
N VAL A 171 -10.98 0.58 -11.35
CA VAL A 171 -9.85 1.35 -11.85
C VAL A 171 -8.73 1.32 -10.81
N LEU A 172 -7.49 1.15 -11.26
CA LEU A 172 -6.29 1.20 -10.41
C LEU A 172 -5.64 2.59 -10.50
N GLY A 173 -5.05 3.06 -9.42
CA GLY A 173 -4.40 4.37 -9.36
C GLY A 173 -3.17 4.33 -8.46
N GLY A 174 -2.07 4.90 -8.93
CA GLY A 174 -0.84 4.99 -8.13
C GLY A 174 0.11 6.07 -8.65
N TYR A 175 0.88 6.64 -7.73
CA TYR A 175 1.94 7.59 -8.03
C TYR A 175 3.25 7.13 -7.39
N SER A 176 4.39 7.43 -8.02
CA SER A 176 5.71 7.05 -7.52
C SER A 176 5.80 5.54 -7.20
N GLY A 177 6.19 5.13 -5.98
CA GLY A 177 6.16 3.72 -5.56
C GLY A 177 4.82 3.02 -5.76
N GLY A 178 3.71 3.73 -5.52
CA GLY A 178 2.37 3.22 -5.78
C GLY A 178 2.09 2.94 -7.26
N ALA A 179 2.70 3.69 -8.17
CA ALA A 179 2.60 3.46 -9.61
C ALA A 179 3.35 2.19 -10.04
N HIS A 180 4.47 1.85 -9.38
CA HIS A 180 5.16 0.58 -9.59
C HIS A 180 4.25 -0.60 -9.17
N ALA A 181 3.68 -0.56 -7.98
CA ALA A 181 2.74 -1.57 -7.49
C ALA A 181 1.52 -1.73 -8.41
N THR A 182 0.94 -0.61 -8.85
CA THR A 182 -0.19 -0.56 -9.78
C THR A 182 0.16 -1.19 -11.12
N SER A 183 1.34 -0.89 -11.66
CA SER A 183 1.80 -1.42 -12.95
C SER A 183 2.00 -2.93 -12.90
N TRP A 184 2.61 -3.46 -11.83
CA TRP A 184 2.76 -4.91 -11.63
C TRP A 184 1.42 -5.62 -11.48
N ALA A 185 0.47 -5.03 -10.75
CA ALA A 185 -0.89 -5.57 -10.65
C ALA A 185 -1.57 -5.64 -12.03
N SER A 186 -1.45 -4.58 -12.84
CA SER A 186 -2.00 -4.55 -14.20
C SER A 186 -1.35 -5.60 -15.12
N SER A 187 -0.04 -5.82 -15.01
CA SER A 187 0.68 -6.83 -15.80
C SER A 187 0.23 -8.26 -15.48
N PHE A 188 -0.07 -8.57 -14.21
CA PHE A 188 -0.56 -9.89 -13.81
C PHE A 188 -2.06 -10.07 -13.91
N HIS A 189 -2.85 -9.01 -14.09
CA HIS A 189 -4.31 -9.09 -14.17
C HIS A 189 -4.80 -10.20 -15.13
N PRO A 190 -4.28 -10.33 -16.37
CA PRO A 190 -4.78 -11.32 -17.33
C PRO A 190 -4.57 -12.78 -16.92
N THR A 191 -3.53 -13.09 -16.16
CA THR A 191 -3.15 -14.47 -15.81
C THR A 191 -3.52 -14.83 -14.36
N TYR A 192 -3.38 -13.88 -13.44
CA TYR A 192 -3.58 -14.12 -12.00
C TYR A 192 -4.99 -13.76 -11.51
N ALA A 193 -5.65 -12.79 -12.15
CA ALA A 193 -6.91 -12.23 -11.68
C ALA A 193 -7.92 -11.93 -12.78
N ALA A 194 -7.89 -12.68 -13.90
CA ALA A 194 -8.69 -12.45 -15.11
C ALA A 194 -10.21 -12.28 -14.86
N SER A 195 -10.70 -12.84 -13.77
CA SER A 195 -12.09 -12.73 -13.34
C SER A 195 -12.53 -11.36 -12.81
N LEU A 196 -11.58 -10.47 -12.48
CA LEU A 196 -11.85 -9.14 -11.98
C LEU A 196 -12.09 -8.20 -13.17
N ASN A 197 -13.10 -7.34 -13.07
CA ASN A 197 -13.44 -6.35 -14.09
C ASN A 197 -12.58 -5.08 -13.96
N ILE A 198 -11.27 -5.21 -14.17
CA ILE A 198 -10.34 -4.07 -14.18
C ILE A 198 -10.39 -3.40 -15.56
N LEU A 199 -10.85 -2.14 -15.59
CA LEU A 199 -11.07 -1.38 -16.82
C LEU A 199 -9.82 -0.63 -17.28
N GLY A 200 -9.02 -0.17 -16.33
CA GLY A 200 -7.91 0.72 -16.60
C GLY A 200 -7.06 1.01 -15.37
N GLN A 201 -5.95 1.69 -15.62
CA GLN A 201 -5.07 2.24 -14.60
C GLN A 201 -4.70 3.69 -14.94
N VAL A 202 -4.43 4.47 -13.90
CA VAL A 202 -3.77 5.77 -13.96
C VAL A 202 -2.50 5.68 -13.14
N ILE A 203 -1.35 5.88 -13.76
CA ILE A 203 -0.03 5.74 -13.13
C ILE A 203 0.83 6.97 -13.42
N GLY A 204 1.52 7.48 -12.40
CA GLY A 204 2.39 8.65 -12.53
C GLY A 204 3.75 8.48 -11.88
N GLY A 205 4.78 9.20 -12.35
CA GLY A 205 6.12 9.16 -11.76
C GLY A 205 6.68 7.74 -11.64
N THR A 206 6.39 6.86 -12.60
CA THR A 206 6.45 5.40 -12.41
C THR A 206 7.88 4.85 -12.39
N PRO A 207 8.33 4.22 -11.29
CA PRO A 207 9.64 3.57 -11.21
C PRO A 207 9.68 2.29 -12.04
N VAL A 208 10.09 2.35 -13.31
CA VAL A 208 10.24 1.15 -14.16
C VAL A 208 11.50 0.36 -13.80
N ASN A 209 12.59 1.08 -13.51
CA ASN A 209 13.88 0.51 -13.14
C ASN A 209 14.28 0.91 -11.72
N THR A 210 14.14 -0.04 -10.79
CA THR A 210 14.46 0.15 -9.37
C THR A 210 15.94 -0.13 -9.05
N SER A 211 16.81 -0.15 -10.07
CA SER A 211 18.27 -0.18 -9.90
C SER A 211 18.86 1.18 -9.57
N ARG A 212 18.13 2.26 -9.88
CA ARG A 212 18.61 3.63 -9.70
C ARG A 212 18.17 4.22 -8.35
N THR A 213 17.28 3.53 -7.65
CA THR A 213 16.72 4.02 -6.40
C THR A 213 17.43 3.40 -5.20
N SER A 214 17.65 4.21 -4.16
CA SER A 214 18.29 3.81 -2.90
C SER A 214 17.58 2.65 -2.19
N TYR A 215 16.32 2.39 -2.57
CA TYR A 215 15.46 1.35 -2.02
C TYR A 215 15.93 -0.08 -2.35
N PHE A 216 16.96 -0.27 -3.17
CA PHE A 216 17.49 -1.60 -3.47
C PHE A 216 17.97 -2.36 -2.22
N LEU A 217 18.41 -1.66 -1.16
CA LEU A 217 18.82 -2.29 0.11
C LEU A 217 17.68 -3.11 0.73
N ASN A 218 16.43 -2.78 0.41
CA ASN A 218 15.25 -3.44 0.96
C ASN A 218 15.00 -4.83 0.35
N ARG A 219 15.70 -5.17 -0.75
CA ARG A 219 15.81 -6.56 -1.27
C ARG A 219 16.46 -7.51 -0.27
N TYR A 220 17.18 -6.99 0.71
CA TYR A 220 17.71 -7.75 1.84
C TYR A 220 16.65 -8.61 2.52
N ASN A 221 15.45 -8.06 2.70
CA ASN A 221 14.35 -8.76 3.34
C ASN A 221 13.66 -9.74 2.41
N ALA A 222 13.70 -9.53 1.10
CA ALA A 222 12.98 -10.33 0.11
C ALA A 222 13.74 -11.62 -0.28
N TYR A 223 15.04 -11.50 -0.50
CA TYR A 223 15.83 -12.48 -1.24
C TYR A 223 17.01 -13.03 -0.41
N PRO A 224 17.00 -14.31 0.00
CA PRO A 224 18.06 -14.87 0.84
C PRO A 224 19.47 -14.84 0.22
N ASP A 225 19.57 -14.92 -1.10
CA ASP A 225 20.82 -14.79 -1.85
C ASP A 225 21.37 -13.36 -1.83
N VAL A 226 20.52 -12.36 -2.01
CA VAL A 226 20.88 -10.94 -1.83
C VAL A 226 21.29 -10.68 -0.38
N LYS A 227 20.54 -11.19 0.60
CA LYS A 227 20.86 -11.06 2.03
C LYS A 227 22.27 -11.58 2.33
N ARG A 228 22.57 -12.82 1.92
CA ARG A 228 23.90 -13.43 2.11
C ARG A 228 25.02 -12.61 1.47
N TRP A 229 24.77 -12.04 0.28
CA TRP A 229 25.76 -11.22 -0.40
C TRP A 229 25.99 -9.89 0.33
N LEU A 230 24.92 -9.17 0.70
CA LEU A 230 25.01 -7.92 1.45
C LEU A 230 25.67 -8.11 2.82
N ASP A 231 25.33 -9.18 3.56
CA ASP A 231 25.97 -9.50 4.84
C ASP A 231 27.49 -9.70 4.72
N LYS A 232 27.95 -10.30 3.61
CA LYS A 232 29.38 -10.51 3.34
C LYS A 232 30.11 -9.21 3.01
N MET A 233 29.43 -8.30 2.30
CA MET A 233 29.99 -7.05 1.80
C MET A 233 29.88 -5.90 2.80
N ALA A 234 28.97 -5.96 3.76
CA ALA A 234 28.76 -4.90 4.73
C ALA A 234 29.96 -4.72 5.67
N TYR A 235 30.32 -3.47 5.92
CA TYR A 235 31.06 -3.05 7.11
C TYR A 235 30.11 -3.01 8.32
N PRO A 236 30.61 -2.90 9.57
CA PRO A 236 29.75 -2.80 10.76
C PRO A 236 28.69 -1.68 10.68
N ASN A 237 29.05 -0.51 10.13
CA ASN A 237 28.11 0.59 9.88
C ASN A 237 27.10 0.27 8.76
N GLY A 238 27.46 -0.55 7.77
CA GLY A 238 26.53 -1.04 6.75
C GLY A 238 25.51 -2.05 7.30
N THR A 239 25.95 -2.95 8.19
CA THR A 239 25.04 -3.82 8.93
C THR A 239 24.09 -3.00 9.81
N ALA A 240 24.60 -1.97 10.48
CA ALA A 240 23.76 -1.05 11.25
C ALA A 240 22.75 -0.32 10.37
N LEU A 241 23.16 0.19 9.19
CA LEU A 241 22.26 0.83 8.22
C LEU A 241 21.13 -0.12 7.80
N LEU A 242 21.45 -1.37 7.46
CA LEU A 242 20.44 -2.37 7.05
C LEU A 242 19.42 -2.66 8.15
N GLN A 243 19.78 -2.52 9.42
CA GLN A 243 18.85 -2.64 10.55
C GLN A 243 18.08 -1.33 10.77
N GLU A 244 18.74 -0.20 10.62
CA GLU A 244 18.18 1.13 10.82
C GLU A 244 17.01 1.39 9.87
N ILE A 245 17.19 1.13 8.56
CA ILE A 245 16.15 1.37 7.54
C ILE A 245 14.84 0.60 7.77
N GLN A 246 14.85 -0.46 8.60
CA GLN A 246 13.67 -1.27 8.92
C GLN A 246 12.92 -0.78 10.16
N GLN A 247 13.47 0.18 10.91
CA GLN A 247 12.86 0.71 12.12
C GLN A 247 11.57 1.47 11.81
N SER A 248 10.61 1.41 12.73
CA SER A 248 9.26 2.02 12.62
C SER A 248 9.25 3.52 12.32
N SER A 249 10.35 4.23 12.61
CA SER A 249 10.48 5.66 12.33
C SER A 249 10.88 5.99 10.88
N ASN A 250 11.23 4.99 10.07
CA ASN A 250 11.76 5.16 8.71
C ASN A 250 10.68 4.92 7.65
N CYS A 251 9.63 5.73 7.65
CA CYS A 251 8.67 5.79 6.54
C CYS A 251 9.17 6.72 5.42
N LEU A 252 8.44 6.81 4.29
CA LEU A 252 8.82 7.53 3.07
C LEU A 252 9.64 8.82 3.32
N MET A 253 9.08 9.86 3.94
CA MET A 253 9.81 11.12 4.19
C MET A 253 11.09 10.96 5.02
N GLN A 254 11.09 10.08 6.04
CA GLN A 254 12.29 9.86 6.86
C GLN A 254 13.37 9.12 6.09
N VAL A 255 13.00 8.17 5.22
CA VAL A 255 13.93 7.48 4.33
C VAL A 255 14.59 8.49 3.39
N VAL A 256 13.79 9.36 2.76
CA VAL A 256 14.29 10.41 1.85
C VAL A 256 15.24 11.37 2.60
N ILE A 257 14.79 11.97 3.71
CA ILE A 257 15.59 12.96 4.45
C ILE A 257 16.90 12.35 4.99
N ARG A 258 16.87 11.11 5.46
CA ARG A 258 18.03 10.50 6.14
C ARG A 258 19.03 9.90 5.17
N TYR A 259 18.59 9.32 4.05
CA TYR A 259 19.42 8.45 3.22
C TYR A 259 19.57 8.88 1.76
N ALA A 260 18.88 9.93 1.31
CA ALA A 260 19.12 10.48 -0.02
C ALA A 260 20.60 10.89 -0.20
N TYR A 261 21.14 10.64 -1.40
CA TYR A 261 22.50 11.00 -1.81
C TYR A 261 23.66 10.40 -0.97
N ARG A 262 23.40 9.40 -0.12
CA ARG A 262 24.47 8.70 0.61
C ARG A 262 25.27 7.78 -0.31
N ASP A 263 26.59 7.82 -0.15
CA ASP A 263 27.49 6.92 -0.88
C ASP A 263 27.52 5.53 -0.24
N THR A 264 27.04 4.53 -0.97
CA THR A 264 27.00 3.13 -0.53
C THR A 264 28.38 2.52 -0.31
N TYR A 265 29.44 3.04 -0.95
CA TYR A 265 30.82 2.56 -0.75
C TYR A 265 31.34 2.85 0.67
N THR A 266 30.68 3.74 1.43
CA THR A 266 30.98 3.96 2.86
C THR A 266 30.44 2.87 3.78
N TYR A 267 29.50 2.05 3.29
CA TYR A 267 28.80 1.01 4.05
C TYR A 267 29.14 -0.40 3.60
N PHE A 268 29.58 -0.56 2.34
CA PHE A 268 29.87 -1.85 1.72
C PHE A 268 31.25 -1.84 1.05
N LYS A 269 31.93 -2.99 1.06
CA LYS A 269 33.27 -3.19 0.49
C LYS A 269 33.33 -3.01 -1.03
N GLU A 270 32.20 -3.26 -1.69
CA GLU A 270 32.02 -3.20 -3.13
C GLU A 270 30.74 -2.44 -3.44
N GLY A 271 30.59 -2.00 -4.69
CA GLY A 271 29.36 -1.37 -5.14
C GLY A 271 28.22 -2.34 -4.96
N VAL A 272 27.20 -1.94 -4.20
CA VAL A 272 26.01 -2.73 -3.89
C VAL A 272 25.29 -3.31 -5.12
N PHE A 273 25.42 -2.66 -6.28
CA PHE A 273 24.86 -3.09 -7.55
C PHE A 273 25.75 -4.05 -8.35
N GLU A 274 26.98 -4.30 -7.91
CA GLU A 274 27.96 -5.13 -8.64
C GLU A 274 27.71 -6.63 -8.39
N GLY A 275 27.14 -6.96 -7.24
CA GLY A 275 26.81 -8.32 -6.84
C GLY A 275 25.90 -9.04 -7.83
N ALA A 276 26.32 -10.22 -8.31
CA ALA A 276 25.55 -11.00 -9.28
C ALA A 276 24.12 -11.33 -8.80
N ALA A 277 23.97 -11.68 -7.53
CA ALA A 277 22.64 -11.91 -6.92
C ALA A 277 21.78 -10.65 -6.96
N VAL A 278 22.36 -9.47 -6.66
CA VAL A 278 21.64 -8.19 -6.68
C VAL A 278 21.21 -7.84 -8.11
N ARG A 279 22.13 -7.94 -9.08
CA ARG A 279 21.83 -7.68 -10.50
C ARG A 279 20.74 -8.60 -11.04
N GLN A 280 20.76 -9.87 -10.67
CA GLN A 280 19.71 -10.82 -11.06
C GLN A 280 18.35 -10.36 -10.52
N ARG A 281 18.24 -10.09 -9.21
CA ARG A 281 16.97 -9.66 -8.60
C ARG A 281 16.51 -8.28 -9.08
N LEU A 282 17.43 -7.42 -9.47
CA LEU A 282 17.11 -6.15 -10.14
C LEU A 282 16.47 -6.39 -11.49
N ALA A 283 17.04 -7.28 -12.31
CA ALA A 283 16.48 -7.63 -13.61
C ALA A 283 15.08 -8.26 -13.48
N GLU A 284 14.88 -9.14 -12.50
CA GLU A 284 13.57 -9.76 -12.21
C GLU A 284 12.50 -8.76 -11.74
N ASN A 285 12.91 -7.61 -11.18
CA ASN A 285 12.01 -6.54 -10.75
C ASN A 285 12.00 -5.34 -11.69
N TYR A 286 12.62 -5.45 -12.87
CA TYR A 286 12.45 -4.46 -13.92
C TYR A 286 11.04 -4.60 -14.50
N LEU A 287 10.26 -3.52 -14.48
CA LEU A 287 8.87 -3.59 -14.93
C LEU A 287 8.80 -3.92 -16.43
N GLY A 288 8.04 -4.98 -16.77
CA GLY A 288 7.92 -5.50 -18.13
C GLY A 288 9.01 -6.51 -18.54
N SER A 289 9.93 -6.87 -17.63
CA SER A 289 10.97 -7.89 -17.87
C SER A 289 10.42 -9.31 -18.13
N ASP A 290 9.20 -9.58 -17.68
CA ASP A 290 8.49 -10.85 -17.94
C ASP A 290 7.91 -10.94 -19.35
N GLY A 291 8.07 -9.89 -20.17
CA GLY A 291 7.54 -9.82 -21.53
C GLY A 291 6.03 -9.59 -21.60
N SER A 292 5.36 -9.35 -20.47
CA SER A 292 3.93 -9.11 -20.42
C SER A 292 3.51 -7.87 -21.22
N THR A 293 2.26 -7.89 -21.69
CA THR A 293 1.63 -6.78 -22.39
C THR A 293 0.40 -6.35 -21.62
N LEU A 294 0.31 -5.07 -21.25
CA LEU A 294 -0.84 -4.49 -20.58
C LEU A 294 -2.11 -4.70 -21.39
N LYS A 295 -3.16 -5.22 -20.72
CA LYS A 295 -4.48 -5.45 -21.33
C LYS A 295 -5.55 -4.45 -20.89
N VAL A 296 -5.22 -3.58 -19.96
CA VAL A 296 -6.11 -2.53 -19.45
C VAL A 296 -5.79 -1.19 -20.10
N LYS A 297 -6.77 -0.29 -20.18
CA LYS A 297 -6.52 1.09 -20.66
C LYS A 297 -5.60 1.79 -19.67
N THR A 298 -4.51 2.38 -20.15
CA THR A 298 -3.51 3.00 -19.29
C THR A 298 -3.41 4.49 -19.61
N ILE A 299 -3.57 5.33 -18.59
CA ILE A 299 -3.06 6.70 -18.60
C ILE A 299 -1.78 6.67 -17.78
N MET A 300 -0.69 7.12 -18.39
CA MET A 300 0.62 7.22 -17.76
C MET A 300 1.09 8.65 -17.87
N TYR A 301 1.39 9.29 -16.74
CA TYR A 301 1.95 10.64 -16.72
C TYR A 301 3.33 10.67 -16.06
N HIS A 302 4.17 11.63 -16.44
CA HIS A 302 5.51 11.77 -15.88
C HIS A 302 6.05 13.16 -16.22
N SER A 303 6.78 13.80 -15.31
CA SER A 303 7.49 15.05 -15.61
C SER A 303 8.76 14.82 -16.43
N ASP A 304 9.07 15.73 -17.36
CA ASP A 304 10.36 15.74 -18.06
C ASP A 304 11.54 16.18 -17.20
N THR A 305 11.27 16.86 -16.09
CA THR A 305 12.24 17.31 -15.08
C THR A 305 12.12 16.56 -13.75
N ASP A 306 11.53 15.37 -13.73
CA ASP A 306 11.47 14.51 -12.54
C ASP A 306 12.89 14.28 -11.97
N ASP A 307 13.10 14.76 -10.74
CA ASP A 307 14.37 14.76 -10.02
C ASP A 307 14.59 13.51 -9.16
N VAL A 308 13.62 12.60 -9.14
CA VAL A 308 13.65 11.35 -8.35
C VAL A 308 13.61 10.12 -9.26
N ILE A 309 12.66 10.07 -10.19
CA ILE A 309 12.41 8.93 -11.08
C ILE A 309 12.66 9.33 -12.54
N PRO A 310 13.68 8.77 -13.20
CA PRO A 310 14.01 9.16 -14.57
C PRO A 310 12.89 8.89 -15.57
N VAL A 311 12.37 9.97 -16.17
CA VAL A 311 11.31 9.93 -17.20
C VAL A 311 11.63 9.03 -18.40
N VAL A 312 12.92 8.85 -18.70
CA VAL A 312 13.37 8.03 -19.84
C VAL A 312 12.93 6.57 -19.69
N ASP A 313 13.00 6.02 -18.47
CA ASP A 313 12.63 4.63 -18.23
C ASP A 313 11.11 4.44 -18.40
N ALA A 314 10.31 5.37 -17.87
CA ALA A 314 8.85 5.42 -18.05
C ALA A 314 8.44 5.56 -19.53
N LYS A 315 9.07 6.49 -20.25
CA LYS A 315 8.82 6.73 -21.69
C LYS A 315 9.16 5.50 -22.53
N ASN A 316 10.26 4.81 -22.21
CA ASN A 316 10.66 3.59 -22.90
C ASN A 316 9.70 2.43 -22.63
N TYR A 317 9.26 2.27 -21.37
CA TYR A 317 8.24 1.28 -21.02
C TYR A 317 6.91 1.52 -21.75
N ALA A 318 6.41 2.76 -21.78
CA ALA A 318 5.19 3.10 -22.50
C ALA A 318 5.30 2.80 -24.01
N LYS A 319 6.44 3.13 -24.64
CA LYS A 319 6.72 2.81 -26.04
C LYS A 319 6.74 1.30 -26.29
N ASP A 320 7.43 0.53 -25.46
CA ASP A 320 7.50 -0.94 -25.56
C ASP A 320 6.11 -1.58 -25.44
N GLN A 321 5.31 -1.13 -24.46
CA GLN A 321 3.93 -1.60 -24.30
C GLN A 321 3.05 -1.25 -25.51
N CYS A 322 3.16 -0.03 -26.05
CA CYS A 322 2.46 0.34 -27.29
C CYS A 322 2.90 -0.51 -28.49
N ALA A 323 4.20 -0.81 -28.62
CA ALA A 323 4.72 -1.67 -29.69
C ALA A 323 4.18 -3.11 -29.61
N LYS A 324 3.86 -3.57 -28.40
CA LYS A 324 3.18 -4.86 -28.14
C LYS A 324 1.64 -4.79 -28.29
N GLY A 325 1.09 -3.63 -28.62
CA GLY A 325 -0.35 -3.42 -28.85
C GLY A 325 -1.15 -3.01 -27.61
N ALA A 326 -0.51 -2.59 -26.52
CA ALA A 326 -1.21 -2.03 -25.36
C ALA A 326 -1.78 -0.64 -25.66
N SER A 327 -2.90 -0.30 -24.99
CA SER A 327 -3.52 1.02 -25.06
C SER A 327 -2.97 1.93 -23.97
N VAL A 328 -1.86 2.63 -24.25
CA VAL A 328 -1.23 3.58 -23.32
C VAL A 328 -1.34 5.01 -23.86
N LYS A 329 -1.98 5.89 -23.08
CA LYS A 329 -1.89 7.34 -23.26
C LYS A 329 -0.78 7.86 -22.35
N PHE A 330 0.38 8.17 -22.91
CA PHE A 330 1.48 8.80 -22.18
C PHE A 330 1.31 10.32 -22.21
N ILE A 331 1.38 10.96 -21.06
CA ILE A 331 1.28 12.41 -20.92
C ILE A 331 2.58 12.89 -20.25
N LEU A 332 3.16 13.93 -20.81
CA LEU A 332 4.40 14.52 -20.32
C LEU A 332 4.03 15.84 -19.67
N ASP A 333 4.26 15.94 -18.35
CA ASP A 333 4.22 17.21 -17.64
C ASP A 333 5.57 17.90 -17.83
N THR A 334 5.57 19.23 -17.92
CA THR A 334 6.79 20.01 -18.24
C THR A 334 7.12 20.93 -17.08
N ASP A 335 8.40 21.01 -16.73
CA ASP A 335 8.94 21.93 -15.70
C ASP A 335 8.34 21.70 -14.29
N ARG A 336 8.13 20.44 -13.90
CA ARG A 336 7.67 20.03 -12.57
C ARG A 336 8.68 19.11 -11.89
N SER A 337 8.91 19.28 -10.58
CA SER A 337 9.64 18.28 -9.80
C SER A 337 8.76 17.05 -9.53
N HIS A 338 9.35 15.96 -9.02
CA HIS A 338 8.62 14.74 -8.69
C HIS A 338 7.47 14.96 -7.70
N THR A 339 7.53 15.99 -6.85
CA THR A 339 6.45 16.26 -5.86
C THR A 339 5.34 17.17 -6.40
N GLU A 340 5.59 17.82 -7.52
CA GLU A 340 4.72 18.84 -8.11
C GLU A 340 3.88 18.31 -9.26
N GLU A 341 4.15 17.09 -9.75
CA GLU A 341 3.35 16.44 -10.79
C GLU A 341 1.88 16.33 -10.35
N ARG A 342 0.97 16.66 -11.28
CA ARG A 342 -0.48 16.61 -11.07
C ARG A 342 -1.15 16.20 -12.37
N GLU A 343 -2.03 15.19 -12.33
CA GLU A 343 -3.01 14.93 -13.40
C GLU A 343 -4.38 14.47 -12.88
#